data_AF-A0A2W5QV83-F1
#
_entry.id   AF-A0A2W5QV83-F1
#
_cell.length_a   1.000
_cell.length_b   1.000
_cell.length_c   1.000
_cell.angle_alpha   90.00
_cell.angle_beta   90.00
_cell.angle_gamma   90.00
#
_symmetry.space_group_name_H-M   'P 1'
#
loop_
_entity.id
_entity.type
_entity.pdbx_description
1 polymer ?
#
loop_
_entity_poly.entity_id
_entity_poly.type
_entity_poly.pdbx_seq_one_letter_code
_entity_poly.pdbx_strand_id
1 'polypeptide(L)'
;MSVVTLYRGEIAPEVVLEIPGAVFDGSVIDLEIAGQPIGAAPVTFFLSTEDGLDLVGSNLLRFYPSPEMIESLPLGQNTAGDVFRHIEGRREKIGSCTIEVLGAGKYKGATQLVVLGPVLQGPPPWVHRGPWAPGTYPAKSSTSHNGSTWLTLVETDDEPGVGADWEVLLNGTGAAADRAAAAASAAAAGTAAGIATGAAGTAVGAAEMTAQDRVATGEDRVATGQDRAAVGTDKAAVEAYYNKIVAAPKTIAAATYTLLLDDIGRVLRFTNAAGCVLTLPAAIAAVPGWWVPLRRTAGPVTWMAEVGSAIKPDSAVTAGISGQWTTVTLSVDSAGVWLIEGVLT
;
A
#
# COMPACT_ATOMS: atom_id res chain seq x y z
N MET A 1 19.90 9.72 -36.09
CA MET A 1 18.72 10.04 -35.25
C MET A 1 19.23 10.88 -34.09
N SER A 2 18.86 12.15 -34.02
CA SER A 2 19.36 13.08 -33.01
C SER A 2 18.37 13.08 -31.84
N VAL A 3 18.88 12.76 -30.64
CA VAL A 3 18.09 12.66 -29.40
C VAL A 3 18.20 13.98 -28.65
N VAL A 4 17.07 14.57 -28.26
CA VAL A 4 17.00 15.84 -27.53
C VAL A 4 16.57 15.58 -26.09
N THR A 5 17.35 16.05 -25.12
CA THR A 5 17.04 15.94 -23.68
C THR A 5 16.68 17.31 -23.11
N LEU A 6 15.53 17.42 -22.43
CA LEU A 6 15.06 18.66 -21.80
C LEU A 6 15.50 18.76 -20.32
N TYR A 7 15.94 19.96 -19.90
CA TYR A 7 16.43 20.25 -18.54
C TYR A 7 15.66 21.42 -17.89
N ARG A 8 15.51 21.41 -16.55
CA ARG A 8 14.97 22.54 -15.79
C ARG A 8 16.12 23.29 -15.10
N GLY A 9 16.40 24.52 -15.56
CA GLY A 9 17.17 25.49 -14.79
C GLY A 9 16.35 26.08 -13.65
N GLU A 10 17.01 26.60 -12.62
CA GLU A 10 16.39 27.31 -11.47
C GLU A 10 15.69 28.63 -11.88
N ILE A 11 15.87 29.02 -13.14
CA ILE A 11 15.22 30.12 -13.84
C ILE A 11 14.57 29.47 -15.08
N ALA A 12 13.34 29.86 -15.44
CA ALA A 12 12.42 29.27 -16.44
C ALA A 12 13.03 28.29 -17.48
N PRO A 13 12.36 27.16 -17.80
CA PRO A 13 12.88 26.20 -18.78
C PRO A 13 13.24 26.92 -20.08
N GLU A 14 14.50 26.85 -20.47
CA GLU A 14 15.03 27.48 -21.68
C GLU A 14 15.24 26.39 -22.73
N VAL A 15 14.74 26.60 -23.94
CA VAL A 15 14.98 25.71 -25.08
C VAL A 15 15.74 26.50 -26.14
N VAL A 16 16.92 26.00 -26.52
CA VAL A 16 17.74 26.56 -27.61
C VAL A 16 17.80 25.55 -28.75
N LEU A 17 17.30 25.94 -29.91
CA LEU A 17 17.30 25.19 -31.16
C LEU A 17 18.41 25.74 -32.05
N GLU A 18 19.45 24.94 -32.27
CA GLU A 18 20.39 25.20 -33.35
C GLU A 18 19.87 24.57 -34.64
N ILE A 19 19.81 25.35 -35.71
CA ILE A 19 19.42 24.86 -37.04
C ILE A 19 20.64 25.02 -37.94
N PRO A 20 21.53 24.00 -38.02
CA PRO A 20 22.74 24.12 -38.80
C PRO A 20 22.42 24.52 -40.24
N GLY A 21 23.20 25.44 -40.80
CA GLY A 21 23.06 25.89 -42.20
C GLY A 21 21.85 26.78 -42.50
N ALA A 22 20.94 27.01 -41.55
CA ALA A 22 20.00 28.11 -41.66
C ALA A 22 20.76 29.44 -41.46
N VAL A 23 20.58 30.38 -42.38
CA VAL A 23 20.93 31.77 -42.18
C VAL A 23 19.63 32.51 -41.96
N PHE A 24 19.39 32.91 -40.72
CA PHE A 24 18.28 33.78 -40.38
C PHE A 24 18.72 35.23 -40.64
N ASP A 25 18.13 35.84 -41.66
CA ASP A 25 18.46 37.18 -42.15
C ASP A 25 17.71 38.31 -41.41
N GLY A 26 17.15 38.00 -40.23
CA GLY A 26 16.32 38.91 -39.46
C GLY A 26 14.87 39.02 -39.95
N SER A 27 14.46 38.19 -40.93
CA SER A 27 13.06 38.01 -41.27
C SER A 27 12.26 37.40 -40.11
N VAL A 28 10.96 37.68 -40.06
CA VAL A 28 10.03 37.06 -39.11
C VAL A 28 10.02 35.56 -39.35
N ILE A 29 10.37 34.77 -38.33
CA ILE A 29 10.40 33.31 -38.40
C ILE A 29 9.28 32.80 -37.52
N ASP A 30 8.30 32.16 -38.15
CA ASP A 30 7.33 31.33 -37.44
C ASP A 30 7.87 29.90 -37.39
N LEU A 31 8.14 29.45 -36.17
CA LEU A 31 8.45 28.09 -35.82
C LEU A 31 7.13 27.37 -35.44
N GLU A 32 6.68 26.50 -36.32
CA GLU A 32 5.64 25.54 -35.98
C GLU A 32 6.27 24.28 -35.40
N ILE A 33 5.90 23.90 -34.18
CA ILE A 33 6.23 22.61 -33.56
C ILE A 33 4.95 21.77 -33.56
N ALA A 34 4.90 20.76 -34.43
CA ALA A 34 3.83 19.79 -34.45
C ALA A 34 4.28 18.51 -33.73
N GLY A 35 3.70 18.24 -32.56
CA GLY A 35 3.90 17.01 -31.81
C GLY A 35 2.72 16.06 -31.99
N GLN A 36 2.97 14.76 -32.20
CA GLN A 36 1.92 13.75 -32.20
C GLN A 36 2.11 12.80 -31.00
N PRO A 37 1.34 12.98 -29.91
CA PRO A 37 1.34 12.02 -28.82
C PRO A 37 0.84 10.65 -29.31
N ILE A 38 1.41 9.57 -28.79
CA ILE A 38 0.94 8.23 -29.08
C ILE A 38 -0.51 8.10 -28.57
N GLY A 39 -1.46 7.95 -29.49
CA GLY A 39 -2.88 7.79 -29.18
C GLY A 39 -3.68 9.10 -28.97
N ALA A 40 -3.09 10.27 -29.26
CA ALA A 40 -3.81 11.55 -29.25
C ALA A 40 -3.75 12.26 -30.61
N ALA A 41 -4.60 13.28 -30.77
CA ALA A 41 -4.54 14.16 -31.93
C ALA A 41 -3.22 14.97 -31.93
N PRO A 42 -2.67 15.34 -33.09
CA PRO A 42 -1.52 16.22 -33.17
C PRO A 42 -1.79 17.54 -32.44
N VAL A 43 -0.80 17.99 -31.68
CA VAL A 43 -0.81 19.30 -31.02
C VAL A 43 0.22 20.17 -31.71
N THR A 44 -0.21 21.37 -32.11
CA THR A 44 0.61 22.29 -32.88
C THR A 44 0.79 23.57 -32.11
N PHE A 45 2.04 24.00 -31.94
CA PHE A 45 2.38 25.30 -31.37
C PHE A 45 3.04 26.15 -32.44
N PHE A 46 2.64 27.40 -32.49
CA PHE A 46 3.28 28.41 -33.33
C PHE A 46 4.04 29.34 -32.40
N LEU A 47 5.35 29.40 -32.59
CA LEU A 47 6.24 30.33 -31.91
C LEU A 47 6.79 31.26 -32.99
N SER A 48 6.51 32.55 -32.91
CA SER A 48 7.08 33.51 -33.84
C SER A 48 8.18 34.31 -33.15
N THR A 49 9.04 34.93 -33.93
CA THR A 49 9.99 35.94 -33.39
C THR A 49 9.30 37.13 -32.73
N GLU A 50 8.00 37.29 -32.94
CA GLU A 50 7.17 38.31 -32.30
C GLU A 50 6.54 37.80 -31.00
N ASP A 51 6.35 36.47 -30.86
CA ASP A 51 5.68 35.81 -29.74
C ASP A 51 6.55 34.66 -29.17
N GLY A 52 7.64 35.03 -28.49
CA GLY A 52 8.37 34.14 -27.59
C GLY A 52 9.52 33.33 -28.21
N LEU A 53 9.85 33.54 -29.48
CA LEU A 53 11.03 32.97 -30.15
C LEU A 53 12.15 34.03 -30.29
N ASP A 54 13.18 33.96 -29.46
CA ASP A 54 14.36 34.81 -29.58
C ASP A 54 15.36 34.26 -30.62
N LEU A 55 15.80 35.11 -31.53
CA LEU A 55 16.94 34.81 -32.39
C LEU A 55 18.24 35.15 -31.67
N VAL A 56 18.99 34.15 -31.18
CA VAL A 56 20.21 34.38 -30.37
C VAL A 56 21.48 34.32 -31.22
N GLY A 57 21.36 33.95 -32.48
CA GLY A 57 22.45 33.92 -33.46
C GLY A 57 21.92 33.65 -34.87
N SER A 58 22.81 33.65 -35.87
CA SER A 58 22.45 33.44 -37.28
C SER A 58 21.77 32.10 -37.58
N ASN A 59 21.91 31.14 -36.67
CA ASN A 59 21.39 29.77 -36.77
C ASN A 59 20.81 29.26 -35.43
N LEU A 60 20.58 30.15 -34.45
CA LEU A 60 20.15 29.80 -33.10
C LEU A 60 18.83 30.47 -32.77
N LEU A 61 17.82 29.65 -32.51
CA LEU A 61 16.50 30.05 -32.02
C LEU A 61 16.39 29.67 -30.54
N ARG A 62 15.79 30.52 -29.73
CA ARG A 62 15.54 30.30 -28.31
C ARG A 62 14.07 30.51 -28.03
N PHE A 63 13.45 29.67 -27.22
CA PHE A 63 12.13 29.97 -26.69
C PHE A 63 11.96 29.44 -25.27
N TYR A 64 10.96 30.00 -24.59
CA TYR A 64 10.56 29.61 -23.26
C TYR A 64 9.19 28.92 -23.33
N PRO A 65 9.11 27.58 -23.21
CA PRO A 65 7.83 26.89 -23.29
C PRO A 65 6.88 27.38 -22.20
N SER A 66 5.63 27.68 -22.58
CA SER A 66 4.59 28.03 -21.63
C SER A 66 4.17 26.81 -20.79
N PRO A 67 3.57 27.00 -19.61
CA PRO A 67 2.99 25.90 -18.84
C PRO A 67 2.01 25.06 -19.66
N GLU A 68 1.21 25.71 -20.52
CA GLU A 68 0.28 25.04 -21.41
C GLU A 68 1.00 24.15 -22.43
N MET A 69 2.10 24.61 -23.05
CA MET A 69 2.93 23.78 -23.94
C MET A 69 3.48 22.55 -23.22
N ILE A 70 3.89 22.71 -21.96
CA ILE A 70 4.45 21.62 -21.14
C ILE A 70 3.38 20.60 -20.76
N GLU A 71 2.14 21.03 -20.53
CA GLU A 71 1.02 20.16 -20.16
C GLU A 71 0.39 19.45 -21.37
N SER A 72 0.34 20.12 -22.52
CA SER A 72 -0.32 19.63 -23.73
C SER A 72 0.61 18.88 -24.68
N LEU A 73 1.92 19.10 -24.61
CA LEU A 73 2.92 18.15 -25.10
C LEU A 73 3.19 17.16 -23.96
N PRO A 74 2.81 15.88 -24.06
CA PRO A 74 3.29 14.87 -23.14
C PRO A 74 4.76 14.61 -23.47
N LEU A 75 5.63 15.54 -23.07
CA LEU A 75 7.04 15.60 -23.43
C LEU A 75 7.84 14.38 -22.92
N GLY A 76 7.23 13.47 -22.15
CA GLY A 76 7.85 12.27 -21.59
C GLY A 76 8.06 11.07 -22.52
N GLN A 77 7.56 11.07 -23.76
CA GLN A 77 7.70 9.91 -24.66
C GLN A 77 7.87 10.34 -26.12
N ASN A 78 9.11 10.32 -26.61
CA ASN A 78 9.48 10.26 -28.03
C ASN A 78 8.58 11.09 -28.96
N THR A 79 8.34 12.35 -28.62
CA THR A 79 7.46 13.20 -29.43
C THR A 79 8.24 13.63 -30.67
N ALA A 80 7.82 13.17 -31.84
CA ALA A 80 8.35 13.68 -33.10
C ALA A 80 7.88 15.12 -33.28
N GLY A 81 8.83 16.03 -33.52
CA GLY A 81 8.58 17.44 -33.78
C GLY A 81 9.07 17.81 -35.18
N ASP A 82 8.20 18.33 -36.02
CA ASP A 82 8.59 18.97 -37.26
C ASP A 82 8.84 20.46 -37.03
N VAL A 83 9.81 21.03 -37.75
CA VAL A 83 10.21 22.43 -37.68
C VAL A 83 9.95 23.05 -39.04
N PHE A 84 9.05 24.03 -39.08
CA PHE A 84 8.73 24.79 -40.29
C PHE A 84 9.25 26.22 -40.16
N ARG A 85 9.59 26.83 -41.29
CA ARG A 85 9.73 28.28 -41.45
C ARG A 85 8.59 28.80 -42.32
N HIS A 86 8.10 29.98 -42.02
CA HIS A 86 7.14 30.69 -42.86
C HIS A 86 7.83 31.88 -43.53
N ILE A 87 7.88 31.89 -44.88
CA ILE A 87 8.43 33.01 -45.67
C ILE A 87 7.35 33.46 -46.65
N GLU A 88 6.93 34.72 -46.55
CA GLU A 88 5.96 35.33 -47.49
C GLU A 88 4.65 34.51 -47.65
N GLY A 89 4.13 33.97 -46.54
CA GLY A 89 2.92 33.15 -46.55
C GLY A 89 3.11 31.71 -47.04
N ARG A 90 4.34 31.28 -47.36
CA ARG A 90 4.67 29.88 -47.69
C ARG A 90 5.25 29.17 -46.48
N ARG A 91 4.78 27.95 -46.24
CA ARG A 91 5.25 27.04 -45.19
C ARG A 91 6.30 26.09 -45.76
N GLU A 92 7.50 26.11 -45.21
CA GLU A 92 8.61 25.26 -45.63
C GLU A 92 9.17 24.47 -44.45
N LYS A 93 9.23 23.14 -44.57
CA LYS A 93 9.83 22.28 -43.56
C LYS A 93 11.35 22.40 -43.62
N ILE A 94 11.96 22.83 -42.54
CA ILE A 94 13.42 23.02 -42.44
C ILE A 94 14.09 22.00 -41.53
N GLY A 95 13.33 21.24 -40.76
CA GLY A 95 13.87 20.20 -39.90
C GLY A 95 12.82 19.26 -39.33
N SER A 96 13.32 18.18 -38.74
CA SER A 96 12.54 17.26 -37.91
C SER A 96 13.43 16.78 -36.77
N CYS A 97 12.86 16.68 -35.58
CA CYS A 97 13.55 16.26 -34.36
C CYS A 97 12.67 15.31 -33.54
N THR A 98 13.27 14.66 -32.55
CA THR A 98 12.54 13.89 -31.53
C THR A 98 12.83 14.53 -30.19
N ILE A 99 11.77 14.87 -29.45
CA ILE A 99 11.83 15.47 -28.13
C ILE A 99 11.68 14.37 -27.08
N GLU A 100 12.67 14.24 -26.20
CA GLU A 100 12.67 13.27 -25.10
C GLU A 100 12.85 14.00 -23.75
N VAL A 101 11.88 13.85 -22.84
CA VAL A 101 12.04 14.22 -21.43
C VAL A 101 12.37 12.96 -20.65
N LEU A 102 13.61 12.88 -20.15
CA LEU A 102 13.98 11.85 -19.20
C LEU A 102 13.16 12.03 -17.92
N GLY A 103 12.59 10.96 -17.35
CA GLY A 103 11.71 11.02 -16.18
C GLY A 103 12.43 10.89 -14.83
N ALA A 104 11.90 11.61 -13.82
CA ALA A 104 11.93 11.41 -12.35
C ALA A 104 12.40 12.62 -11.52
N GLY A 105 11.60 13.70 -11.48
CA GLY A 105 11.43 14.55 -10.28
C GLY A 105 12.62 15.36 -9.72
N LYS A 106 13.86 15.20 -10.20
CA LYS A 106 15.02 16.06 -9.91
C LYS A 106 16.00 15.95 -11.09
N TYR A 107 16.34 17.05 -11.74
CA TYR A 107 17.23 17.04 -12.91
C TYR A 107 18.49 17.86 -12.63
N LYS A 108 19.65 17.22 -12.73
CA LYS A 108 20.96 17.77 -12.36
C LYS A 108 21.89 17.78 -13.58
N GLY A 109 22.27 18.99 -14.01
CA GLY A 109 23.58 19.31 -14.60
C GLY A 109 23.86 18.92 -16.06
N ALA A 110 23.65 19.87 -16.99
CA ALA A 110 24.48 20.10 -18.17
C ALA A 110 24.17 21.49 -18.75
N THR A 111 25.18 22.22 -19.22
CA THR A 111 25.13 23.68 -19.43
C THR A 111 24.97 24.13 -20.89
N GLN A 112 24.75 23.24 -21.87
CA GLN A 112 24.53 23.67 -23.25
C GLN A 112 23.93 22.55 -24.13
N LEU A 113 23.04 22.94 -25.04
CA LEU A 113 22.38 22.11 -26.06
C LEU A 113 22.87 22.54 -27.45
N VAL A 114 23.30 21.58 -28.28
CA VAL A 114 23.72 21.77 -29.68
C VAL A 114 22.86 20.82 -30.52
N VAL A 115 22.08 21.35 -31.45
CA VAL A 115 21.23 20.56 -32.34
C VAL A 115 21.95 20.45 -33.69
N LEU A 116 22.41 19.24 -34.02
CA LEU A 116 22.98 18.93 -35.32
C LEU A 116 21.92 18.26 -36.20
N GLY A 117 21.22 19.06 -37.00
CA GLY A 117 20.48 18.56 -38.17
C GLY A 117 21.44 18.33 -39.33
N PRO A 118 21.31 17.24 -40.11
CA PRO A 118 22.08 17.10 -41.34
C PRO A 118 21.57 18.11 -42.35
N VAL A 119 22.26 19.23 -42.49
CA VAL A 119 22.15 20.05 -43.69
C VAL A 119 22.84 19.29 -44.80
N LEU A 120 22.12 19.04 -45.88
CA LEU A 120 22.75 18.71 -47.15
C LEU A 120 23.66 19.89 -47.52
N GLN A 121 24.95 19.81 -47.21
CA GLN A 121 25.95 20.63 -47.88
C GLN A 121 26.33 19.90 -49.15
N GLY A 122 25.60 20.17 -50.24
CA GLY A 122 26.07 19.76 -51.55
C GLY A 122 27.38 20.47 -51.92
N PRO A 123 28.18 19.90 -52.83
CA PRO A 123 29.42 20.51 -53.27
C PRO A 123 29.13 21.89 -53.90
N PRO A 124 29.82 22.97 -53.50
CA PRO A 124 29.66 24.27 -54.16
C PRO A 124 29.85 24.16 -55.68
N PRO A 125 29.02 24.81 -56.53
CA PRO A 125 27.85 25.67 -56.26
C PRO A 125 26.51 24.90 -56.30
N TRP A 126 26.16 24.19 -55.23
CA TRP A 126 24.93 23.42 -55.13
C TRP A 126 23.70 24.29 -54.80
N VAL A 127 22.57 24.05 -55.48
CA VAL A 127 21.29 24.76 -55.25
C VAL A 127 20.14 23.76 -55.14
N HIS A 128 19.42 23.74 -54.02
CA HIS A 128 18.19 22.96 -53.88
C HIS A 128 16.99 23.72 -54.46
N ARG A 129 16.24 23.08 -55.35
CA ARG A 129 15.12 23.69 -56.10
C ARG A 129 13.74 23.26 -55.61
N GLY A 130 13.65 22.50 -54.51
CA GLY A 130 12.38 22.01 -53.98
C GLY A 130 11.89 20.73 -54.68
N PRO A 131 10.58 20.42 -54.64
CA PRO A 131 10.00 19.26 -55.33
C PRO A 131 10.20 19.31 -56.84
N TRP A 132 10.35 18.14 -57.49
CA TRP A 132 10.51 18.10 -58.93
C TRP A 132 9.27 18.65 -59.64
N ALA A 133 9.52 19.50 -60.64
CA ALA A 133 8.55 20.02 -61.58
C ALA A 133 9.18 20.08 -62.98
N PRO A 134 8.39 19.96 -64.07
CA PRO A 134 8.91 20.09 -65.43
C PRO A 134 9.64 21.42 -65.64
N GLY A 135 10.86 21.35 -66.18
CA GLY A 135 11.72 22.51 -66.43
C GLY A 135 13.19 22.12 -66.49
N THR A 136 14.05 23.07 -66.85
CA THR A 136 15.50 22.82 -66.97
C THR A 136 16.20 22.95 -65.62
N TYR A 137 16.94 21.90 -65.24
CA TYR A 137 17.75 21.85 -64.04
C TYR A 137 19.22 21.90 -64.43
N PRO A 138 19.97 22.97 -64.08
CA PRO A 138 21.39 23.02 -64.34
C PRO A 138 22.13 21.98 -63.49
N ALA A 139 23.29 21.54 -63.97
CA ALA A 139 24.17 20.61 -63.24
C ALA A 139 24.44 21.10 -61.81
N LYS A 140 24.54 20.14 -60.87
CA LYS A 140 24.69 20.38 -59.42
C LYS A 140 23.48 21.03 -58.74
N SER A 141 22.31 21.03 -59.37
CA SER A 141 21.05 21.34 -58.68
C SER A 141 20.54 20.10 -57.96
N SER A 142 19.72 20.26 -56.93
CA SER A 142 18.98 19.14 -56.35
C SER A 142 17.48 19.38 -56.31
N THR A 143 16.72 18.29 -56.32
CA THR A 143 15.26 18.32 -56.24
C THR A 143 14.75 17.12 -55.44
N SER A 144 13.56 17.24 -54.87
CA SER A 144 12.89 16.17 -54.14
C SER A 144 11.90 15.46 -55.06
N HIS A 145 12.08 14.15 -55.28
CA HIS A 145 11.20 13.35 -56.13
C HIS A 145 11.05 11.92 -55.58
N ASN A 146 9.81 11.42 -55.52
CA ASN A 146 9.45 10.11 -54.97
C ASN A 146 10.03 9.83 -53.57
N GLY A 147 10.04 10.85 -52.71
CA GLY A 147 10.55 10.79 -51.35
C GLY A 147 12.07 10.90 -51.21
N SER A 148 12.82 10.82 -52.30
CA SER A 148 14.29 10.94 -52.32
C SER A 148 14.73 12.34 -52.74
N THR A 149 15.95 12.73 -52.35
CA THR A 149 16.62 13.93 -52.89
C THR A 149 17.59 13.49 -53.97
N TRP A 150 17.41 14.05 -55.17
CA TRP A 150 18.22 13.76 -56.34
C TRP A 150 19.11 14.95 -56.69
N LEU A 151 20.30 14.70 -57.21
CA LEU A 151 21.27 15.66 -57.70
C LEU A 151 21.39 15.54 -59.21
N THR A 152 21.30 16.65 -59.94
CA THR A 152 21.65 16.68 -61.35
C THR A 152 23.16 16.62 -61.56
N LEU A 153 23.62 15.69 -62.39
CA LEU A 153 25.02 15.56 -62.79
C LEU A 153 25.34 16.42 -64.01
N VAL A 154 24.36 16.56 -64.91
CA VAL A 154 24.40 17.41 -66.11
C VAL A 154 23.16 18.30 -66.15
N GLU A 155 23.17 19.32 -67.02
CA GLU A 155 21.94 20.07 -67.27
C GLU A 155 20.93 19.17 -67.97
N THR A 156 19.73 19.05 -67.41
CA THR A 156 18.68 18.15 -67.91
C THR A 156 17.30 18.75 -67.63
N ASP A 157 16.34 18.46 -68.51
CA ASP A 157 14.92 18.70 -68.31
C ASP A 157 14.13 17.40 -68.05
N ASP A 158 14.83 16.26 -68.01
CA ASP A 158 14.25 14.95 -67.74
C ASP A 158 13.88 14.75 -66.25
N GLU A 159 12.90 13.90 -66.00
CA GLU A 159 12.45 13.53 -64.65
C GLU A 159 13.54 12.71 -63.89
N PRO A 160 13.78 12.99 -62.58
CA PRO A 160 14.73 12.25 -61.77
C PRO A 160 14.46 10.74 -61.77
N GLY A 161 15.46 9.97 -62.17
CA GLY A 161 15.35 8.53 -62.29
C GLY A 161 16.72 7.86 -62.39
N VAL A 162 16.73 6.58 -62.78
CA VAL A 162 17.94 5.73 -62.82
C VAL A 162 18.84 6.00 -64.03
N GLY A 163 18.76 7.21 -64.60
CA GLY A 163 19.51 7.65 -65.78
C GLY A 163 20.90 8.20 -65.44
N ALA A 164 21.66 8.62 -66.45
CA ALA A 164 22.99 9.20 -66.27
C ALA A 164 22.97 10.65 -65.75
N ASP A 165 21.80 11.30 -65.79
CA ASP A 165 21.67 12.73 -65.50
C ASP A 165 21.45 13.02 -64.01
N TRP A 166 21.08 12.00 -63.24
CA TRP A 166 20.63 12.12 -61.85
C TRP A 166 21.36 11.15 -60.93
N GLU A 167 21.74 11.61 -59.75
CA GLU A 167 22.29 10.79 -58.67
C GLU A 167 21.42 10.92 -57.41
N VAL A 168 21.11 9.81 -56.73
CA VAL A 168 20.39 9.86 -55.46
C VAL A 168 21.33 10.34 -54.37
N LEU A 169 21.05 11.52 -53.82
CA LEU A 169 21.84 12.09 -52.72
C LEU A 169 21.32 11.65 -51.36
N LEU A 170 20.00 11.51 -51.23
CA LEU A 170 19.34 10.89 -50.09
C LEU A 170 18.23 9.97 -50.58
N ASN A 171 18.33 8.70 -50.24
CA ASN A 171 17.31 7.72 -50.57
C ASN A 171 16.19 7.75 -49.51
N GLY A 172 15.04 8.32 -49.86
CA GLY A 172 13.89 8.40 -48.96
C GLY A 172 13.09 7.10 -48.83
N THR A 173 13.38 6.07 -49.62
CA THR A 173 12.69 4.78 -49.52
C THR A 173 12.95 4.06 -48.19
N GLY A 174 14.12 4.32 -47.56
CA GLY A 174 14.45 3.80 -46.22
C GLY A 174 13.69 4.46 -45.07
N ALA A 175 13.25 5.72 -45.23
CA ALA A 175 12.56 6.45 -44.16
C ALA A 175 11.21 5.83 -43.78
N ALA A 176 10.53 5.15 -44.72
CA ALA A 176 9.32 4.40 -44.42
C ALA A 176 9.61 3.14 -43.58
N ALA A 177 10.71 2.43 -43.88
CA ALA A 177 11.16 1.29 -43.11
C ALA A 177 11.62 1.70 -41.70
N ASP A 178 12.33 2.83 -41.58
CA ASP A 178 12.78 3.37 -40.30
C ASP A 178 11.58 3.78 -39.42
N ARG A 179 10.55 4.41 -40.00
CA ARG A 179 9.30 4.71 -39.29
C ARG A 179 8.58 3.45 -38.82
N ALA A 180 8.53 2.41 -39.64
CA ALA A 180 7.94 1.13 -39.26
C ALA A 180 8.73 0.45 -38.13
N ALA A 181 10.07 0.49 -38.19
CA ALA A 181 10.95 -0.05 -37.15
C ALA A 181 10.81 0.72 -35.82
N ALA A 182 10.72 2.05 -35.88
CA ALA A 182 10.48 2.89 -34.70
C ALA A 182 9.11 2.61 -34.07
N ALA A 183 8.06 2.48 -34.88
CA ALA A 183 6.72 2.12 -34.40
C ALA A 183 6.69 0.73 -33.74
N ALA A 184 7.37 -0.26 -34.34
CA ALA A 184 7.50 -1.59 -33.76
C ALA A 184 8.26 -1.57 -32.43
N SER A 185 9.33 -0.79 -32.33
CA SER A 185 10.11 -0.61 -31.09
C SER A 185 9.27 0.05 -29.98
N ALA A 186 8.49 1.08 -30.32
CA ALA A 186 7.58 1.73 -29.39
C ALA A 186 6.49 0.77 -28.87
N ALA A 187 5.91 -0.06 -29.74
CA ALA A 187 4.91 -1.06 -29.35
C ALA A 187 5.48 -2.12 -28.39
N ALA A 188 6.70 -2.58 -28.65
CA ALA A 188 7.41 -3.51 -27.77
C ALA A 188 7.68 -2.90 -26.38
N ALA A 189 8.11 -1.63 -26.33
CA ALA A 189 8.35 -0.90 -25.09
C ALA A 189 7.05 -0.73 -24.27
N GLY A 190 5.93 -0.39 -24.91
CA GLY A 190 4.63 -0.28 -24.25
C GLY A 190 4.16 -1.60 -23.64
N THR A 191 4.39 -2.71 -24.33
CA THR A 191 4.07 -4.06 -23.82
C THR A 191 4.91 -4.39 -22.57
N ALA A 192 6.21 -4.13 -22.59
CA ALA A 192 7.10 -4.36 -21.45
C ALA A 192 6.71 -3.50 -20.23
N ALA A 193 6.35 -2.23 -20.44
CA ALA A 193 5.88 -1.34 -19.38
C ALA A 193 4.57 -1.83 -18.75
N GLY A 194 3.63 -2.34 -19.55
CA GLY A 194 2.39 -2.94 -19.06
C GLY A 194 2.63 -4.17 -18.18
N ILE A 195 3.53 -5.06 -18.61
CA ILE A 195 3.92 -6.26 -17.83
C ILE A 195 4.56 -5.85 -16.50
N ALA A 196 5.49 -4.89 -16.50
CA ALA A 196 6.15 -4.41 -15.29
C ALA A 196 5.15 -3.78 -14.30
N THR A 197 4.18 -3.01 -14.81
CA THR A 197 3.13 -2.40 -13.99
C THR A 197 2.22 -3.45 -13.35
N GLY A 198 1.81 -4.48 -14.12
CA GLY A 198 1.01 -5.59 -13.60
C GLY A 198 1.75 -6.42 -12.54
N ALA A 199 3.04 -6.68 -12.73
CA ALA A 199 3.89 -7.35 -11.75
C ALA A 199 4.02 -6.54 -10.45
N ALA A 200 4.21 -5.22 -10.55
CA ALA A 200 4.25 -4.33 -9.39
C ALA A 200 2.92 -4.34 -8.61
N GLY A 201 1.78 -4.26 -9.30
CA GLY A 201 0.46 -4.33 -8.67
C GLY A 201 0.22 -5.66 -7.93
N THR A 202 0.70 -6.77 -8.51
CA THR A 202 0.59 -8.11 -7.88
C THR A 202 1.44 -8.21 -6.62
N ALA A 203 2.64 -7.62 -6.63
CA ALA A 203 3.52 -7.58 -5.46
C ALA A 203 2.93 -6.74 -4.30
N VAL A 204 2.27 -5.62 -4.61
CA VAL A 204 1.56 -4.80 -3.61
C VAL A 204 0.43 -5.60 -2.97
N GLY A 205 -0.41 -6.28 -3.76
CA GLY A 205 -1.49 -7.11 -3.22
C GLY A 205 -1.00 -8.25 -2.31
N ALA A 206 0.12 -8.89 -2.66
CA ALA A 206 0.74 -9.92 -1.82
C ALA A 206 1.28 -9.35 -0.48
N ALA A 207 1.82 -8.13 -0.50
CA ALA A 207 2.30 -7.47 0.71
C ALA A 207 1.14 -7.08 1.65
N GLU A 208 0.01 -6.62 1.09
CA GLU A 208 -1.21 -6.31 1.85
C GLU A 208 -1.79 -7.56 2.53
N MET A 209 -1.89 -8.68 1.80
CA MET A 209 -2.34 -9.95 2.36
C MET A 209 -1.44 -10.43 3.51
N THR A 210 -0.12 -10.33 3.33
CA THR A 210 0.86 -10.66 4.39
C THR A 210 0.73 -9.74 5.61
N ALA A 211 0.29 -8.49 5.44
CA ALA A 211 0.02 -7.59 6.55
C ALA A 211 -1.25 -7.99 7.32
N GLN A 212 -2.32 -8.37 6.59
CA GLN A 212 -3.56 -8.85 7.18
C GLN A 212 -3.34 -10.14 7.98
N ASP A 213 -2.59 -11.11 7.43
CA ASP A 213 -2.27 -12.36 8.13
C ASP A 213 -1.52 -12.15 9.44
N ARG A 214 -0.61 -11.15 9.49
CA ARG A 214 0.12 -10.79 10.71
C ARG A 214 -0.79 -10.22 11.78
N VAL A 215 -1.80 -9.43 11.40
CA VAL A 215 -2.81 -8.88 12.32
C VAL A 215 -3.67 -10.02 12.89
N ALA A 216 -4.21 -10.88 12.02
CA ALA A 216 -5.01 -12.03 12.44
C ALA A 216 -4.26 -12.95 13.41
N THR A 217 -2.99 -13.26 13.10
CA THR A 217 -2.13 -14.05 14.00
C THR A 217 -1.90 -13.36 15.35
N GLY A 218 -1.85 -12.02 15.35
CA GLY A 218 -1.74 -11.22 16.57
C GLY A 218 -2.97 -11.35 17.46
N GLU A 219 -4.16 -11.24 16.86
CA GLU A 219 -5.46 -11.41 17.53
C GLU A 219 -5.62 -12.82 18.12
N ASP A 220 -5.28 -13.86 17.35
CA ASP A 220 -5.33 -15.26 17.79
C ASP A 220 -4.45 -15.52 19.03
N ARG A 221 -3.25 -14.91 19.08
CA ARG A 221 -2.37 -15.02 20.26
C ARG A 221 -2.98 -14.37 21.50
N VAL A 222 -3.66 -13.24 21.33
CA VAL A 222 -4.34 -12.55 22.44
C VAL A 222 -5.50 -13.39 22.95
N ALA A 223 -6.35 -13.91 22.06
CA ALA A 223 -7.46 -14.80 22.41
C ALA A 223 -6.95 -16.05 23.17
N THR A 224 -5.92 -16.71 22.64
CA THR A 224 -5.29 -17.87 23.30
C THR A 224 -4.72 -17.52 24.68
N GLY A 225 -4.24 -16.29 24.88
CA GLY A 225 -3.76 -15.79 26.17
C GLY A 225 -4.90 -15.62 27.18
N GLN A 226 -6.03 -15.08 26.73
CA GLN A 226 -7.24 -14.94 27.54
C GLN A 226 -7.82 -16.30 27.93
N ASP A 227 -7.90 -17.24 26.98
CA ASP A 227 -8.38 -18.60 27.25
C ASP A 227 -7.51 -19.31 28.30
N ARG A 228 -6.19 -19.16 28.21
CA ARG A 228 -5.28 -19.73 29.23
C ARG A 228 -5.50 -19.13 30.62
N ALA A 229 -5.78 -17.84 30.71
CA ALA A 229 -6.09 -17.19 31.99
C ALA A 229 -7.43 -17.67 32.56
N ALA A 230 -8.45 -17.83 31.72
CA ALA A 230 -9.74 -18.39 32.10
C ALA A 230 -9.60 -19.82 32.62
N VAL A 231 -8.91 -20.69 31.89
CA VAL A 231 -8.62 -22.07 32.33
C VAL A 231 -7.84 -22.10 33.65
N GLY A 232 -6.89 -21.17 33.84
CA GLY A 232 -6.17 -21.04 35.12
C GLY A 232 -7.10 -20.70 36.28
N THR A 233 -8.07 -19.82 36.06
CA THR A 233 -9.10 -19.44 37.04
C THR A 233 -10.03 -20.61 37.36
N ASP A 234 -10.52 -21.30 36.33
CA ASP A 234 -11.39 -22.48 36.49
C ASP A 234 -10.67 -23.59 37.24
N LYS A 235 -9.39 -23.85 36.93
CA LYS A 235 -8.58 -24.83 37.65
C LYS A 235 -8.47 -24.49 39.14
N ALA A 236 -8.20 -23.23 39.48
CA ALA A 236 -8.12 -22.80 40.87
C ALA A 236 -9.47 -22.94 41.60
N ALA A 237 -10.58 -22.65 40.93
CA ALA A 237 -11.92 -22.84 41.47
C ALA A 237 -12.23 -24.32 41.75
N VAL A 238 -11.87 -25.21 40.82
CA VAL A 238 -12.01 -26.66 40.98
C VAL A 238 -11.15 -27.18 42.14
N GLU A 239 -9.89 -26.73 42.25
CA GLU A 239 -8.99 -27.11 43.33
C GLU A 239 -9.53 -26.64 44.71
N ALA A 240 -10.05 -25.42 44.79
CA ALA A 240 -10.69 -24.93 46.00
C ALA A 240 -11.95 -25.74 46.38
N TYR A 241 -12.76 -26.15 45.39
CA TYR A 241 -13.92 -27.00 45.63
C TYR A 241 -13.53 -28.41 46.07
N TYR A 242 -12.52 -29.00 45.43
CA TYR A 242 -11.97 -30.31 45.80
C TYR A 242 -11.44 -30.31 47.24
N ASN A 243 -10.68 -29.29 47.62
CA ASN A 243 -10.15 -29.15 48.98
C ASN A 243 -11.26 -29.02 50.04
N LYS A 244 -12.42 -28.43 49.69
CA LYS A 244 -13.61 -28.42 50.57
C LYS A 244 -14.22 -29.82 50.74
N ILE A 245 -14.23 -30.64 49.69
CA ILE A 245 -14.79 -32.00 49.75
C ILE A 245 -13.86 -32.99 50.45
N VAL A 246 -12.55 -32.88 50.20
CA VAL A 246 -11.55 -33.87 50.60
C VAL A 246 -10.90 -33.54 51.95
N ALA A 247 -11.30 -32.44 52.59
CA ALA A 247 -10.89 -32.16 53.96
C ALA A 247 -11.21 -33.38 54.85
N ALA A 248 -10.15 -34.00 55.40
CA ALA A 248 -10.27 -35.28 56.09
C ALA A 248 -11.31 -35.19 57.22
N PRO A 249 -12.16 -36.22 57.40
CA PRO A 249 -13.10 -36.24 58.51
C PRO A 249 -12.39 -36.05 59.84
N LYS A 250 -12.90 -35.15 60.68
CA LYS A 250 -12.36 -34.89 62.01
C LYS A 250 -13.09 -35.74 63.03
N THR A 251 -12.37 -36.63 63.70
CA THR A 251 -12.95 -37.46 64.77
C THR A 251 -12.93 -36.73 66.10
N ILE A 252 -14.08 -36.70 66.78
CA ILE A 252 -14.31 -36.04 68.06
C ILE A 252 -14.68 -37.11 69.09
N ALA A 253 -13.72 -37.41 69.97
CA ALA A 253 -13.89 -38.34 71.09
C ALA A 253 -14.03 -37.62 72.45
N ALA A 254 -13.95 -36.29 72.47
CA ALA A 254 -14.04 -35.49 73.69
C ALA A 254 -15.48 -35.44 74.24
N ALA A 255 -15.62 -35.15 75.54
CA ALA A 255 -16.92 -34.91 76.18
C ALA A 255 -17.49 -33.52 75.86
N THR A 256 -16.62 -32.59 75.44
CA THR A 256 -16.98 -31.25 75.00
C THR A 256 -16.22 -30.94 73.70
N TYR A 257 -16.87 -30.21 72.81
CA TYR A 257 -16.25 -29.76 71.57
C TYR A 257 -16.80 -28.39 71.19
N THR A 258 -15.92 -27.46 70.85
CA THR A 258 -16.30 -26.15 70.32
C THR A 258 -16.06 -26.17 68.82
N LEU A 259 -17.08 -25.84 68.04
CA LEU A 259 -16.95 -25.75 66.60
C LEU A 259 -15.92 -24.65 66.25
N LEU A 260 -15.08 -24.91 65.25
CA LEU A 260 -14.05 -23.98 64.78
C LEU A 260 -14.30 -23.61 63.31
N LEU A 261 -13.76 -22.46 62.87
CA LEU A 261 -13.79 -22.07 61.45
C LEU A 261 -13.14 -23.14 60.54
N ASP A 262 -12.10 -23.83 61.03
CA ASP A 262 -11.41 -24.92 60.30
C ASP A 262 -12.25 -26.21 60.17
N ASP A 263 -13.39 -26.29 60.88
CA ASP A 263 -14.32 -27.41 60.75
C ASP A 263 -15.32 -27.22 59.58
N ILE A 264 -15.42 -26.01 59.05
CA ILE A 264 -16.30 -25.70 57.92
C ILE A 264 -15.92 -26.58 56.71
N GLY A 265 -16.92 -27.27 56.15
CA GLY A 265 -16.71 -28.22 55.04
C GLY A 265 -16.13 -29.59 55.44
N ARG A 266 -15.75 -29.81 56.71
CA ARG A 266 -15.30 -31.12 57.19
C ARG A 266 -16.45 -31.97 57.73
N VAL A 267 -16.36 -33.28 57.53
CA VAL A 267 -17.21 -34.23 58.25
C VAL A 267 -16.73 -34.39 59.68
N LEU A 268 -17.50 -33.87 60.64
CA LEU A 268 -17.23 -34.09 62.06
C LEU A 268 -17.84 -35.43 62.51
N ARG A 269 -17.01 -36.34 63.01
CA ARG A 269 -17.39 -37.68 63.44
C ARG A 269 -17.32 -37.79 64.96
N PHE A 270 -18.47 -37.81 65.63
CA PHE A 270 -18.54 -37.97 67.08
C PHE A 270 -18.49 -39.46 67.46
N THR A 271 -17.45 -39.86 68.17
CA THR A 271 -17.18 -41.27 68.56
C THR A 271 -17.24 -41.49 70.08
N ASN A 272 -17.52 -40.45 70.87
CA ASN A 272 -17.59 -40.58 72.33
C ASN A 272 -18.88 -41.30 72.77
N ALA A 273 -18.75 -42.52 73.30
CA ALA A 273 -19.88 -43.30 73.79
C ALA A 273 -20.62 -42.67 74.97
N ALA A 274 -19.94 -41.88 75.80
CA ALA A 274 -20.55 -41.14 76.91
C ALA A 274 -21.31 -39.88 76.43
N GLY A 275 -21.09 -39.47 75.18
CA GLY A 275 -21.67 -38.30 74.55
C GLY A 275 -20.74 -37.08 74.51
N CYS A 276 -21.17 -36.06 73.76
CA CYS A 276 -20.42 -34.82 73.55
C CYS A 276 -21.34 -33.60 73.64
N VAL A 277 -20.90 -32.55 74.33
CA VAL A 277 -21.52 -31.22 74.27
C VAL A 277 -20.85 -30.43 73.15
N LEU A 278 -21.60 -30.13 72.09
CA LEU A 278 -21.17 -29.32 70.96
C LEU A 278 -21.51 -27.85 71.20
N THR A 279 -20.49 -27.02 71.35
CA THR A 279 -20.61 -25.57 71.50
C THR A 279 -20.61 -24.90 70.12
N LEU A 280 -21.60 -24.06 69.86
CA LEU A 280 -21.81 -23.30 68.62
C LEU A 280 -21.45 -21.83 68.87
N PRO A 281 -20.26 -21.36 68.43
CA PRO A 281 -19.80 -20.01 68.73
C PRO A 281 -20.48 -18.95 67.87
N ALA A 282 -20.72 -17.77 68.44
CA ALA A 282 -21.28 -16.63 67.71
C ALA A 282 -20.38 -16.18 66.54
N ALA A 283 -19.06 -16.36 66.68
CA ALA A 283 -18.09 -16.00 65.64
C ALA A 283 -18.25 -16.80 64.34
N ILE A 284 -18.78 -18.04 64.41
CA ILE A 284 -19.00 -18.86 63.21
C ILE A 284 -20.36 -18.54 62.59
N ALA A 285 -21.34 -18.17 63.41
CA ALA A 285 -22.64 -17.70 62.94
C ALA A 285 -22.58 -16.38 62.14
N ALA A 286 -21.50 -15.60 62.31
CA ALA A 286 -21.27 -14.36 61.56
C ALA A 286 -20.85 -14.58 60.09
N VAL A 287 -20.52 -15.81 59.69
CA VAL A 287 -20.22 -16.17 58.30
C VAL A 287 -21.48 -16.83 57.73
N PRO A 288 -22.24 -16.23 56.82
CA PRO A 288 -23.40 -16.89 56.23
C PRO A 288 -23.00 -17.90 55.13
N GLY A 289 -23.86 -18.89 54.86
CA GLY A 289 -23.76 -19.73 53.65
C GLY A 289 -22.77 -20.90 53.71
N TRP A 290 -22.34 -21.31 54.90
CA TRP A 290 -21.54 -22.52 55.09
C TRP A 290 -22.37 -23.67 55.68
N TRP A 291 -21.83 -24.89 55.56
CA TRP A 291 -22.42 -26.10 56.10
C TRP A 291 -21.32 -26.99 56.72
N VAL A 292 -21.68 -27.71 57.77
CA VAL A 292 -20.82 -28.72 58.42
C VAL A 292 -21.64 -30.01 58.56
N PRO A 293 -21.26 -31.08 57.84
CA PRO A 293 -21.90 -32.38 58.01
C PRO A 293 -21.41 -33.03 59.31
N LEU A 294 -22.37 -33.43 60.14
CA LEU A 294 -22.12 -34.06 61.43
C LEU A 294 -22.55 -35.52 61.32
N ARG A 295 -21.68 -36.42 61.80
CA ARG A 295 -21.96 -37.86 61.88
C ARG A 295 -21.77 -38.34 63.31
N ARG A 296 -22.80 -38.94 63.87
CA ARG A 296 -22.76 -39.54 65.20
C ARG A 296 -22.53 -41.03 65.05
N THR A 297 -21.49 -41.53 65.70
CA THR A 297 -21.14 -42.96 65.67
C THR A 297 -21.24 -43.61 67.04
N ALA A 298 -21.22 -42.84 68.13
CA ALA A 298 -21.49 -43.30 69.48
C ALA A 298 -21.96 -42.13 70.39
N GLY A 299 -22.71 -42.46 71.45
CA GLY A 299 -23.18 -41.54 72.49
C GLY A 299 -24.12 -40.41 72.02
N PRO A 300 -24.76 -39.67 72.93
CA PRO A 300 -25.58 -38.49 72.59
C PRO A 300 -24.72 -37.27 72.24
N VAL A 301 -25.18 -36.41 71.32
CA VAL A 301 -24.59 -35.09 71.09
C VAL A 301 -25.59 -34.03 71.52
N THR A 302 -25.17 -33.14 72.43
CA THR A 302 -26.01 -32.07 72.99
C THR A 302 -25.52 -30.73 72.46
N TRP A 303 -26.43 -29.87 72.02
CA TRP A 303 -26.11 -28.59 71.41
C TRP A 303 -26.13 -27.46 72.44
N MET A 304 -25.10 -26.62 72.42
CA MET A 304 -25.01 -25.43 73.27
C MET A 304 -24.61 -24.24 72.40
N ALA A 305 -25.54 -23.32 72.15
CA ALA A 305 -25.23 -22.05 71.50
C ALA A 305 -24.69 -21.04 72.52
N GLU A 306 -23.69 -20.26 72.12
CA GLU A 306 -23.24 -19.11 72.93
C GLU A 306 -24.34 -18.04 73.04
N VAL A 307 -24.31 -17.28 74.14
CA VAL A 307 -25.26 -16.18 74.41
C VAL A 307 -25.28 -15.21 73.22
N GLY A 308 -26.45 -15.03 72.61
CA GLY A 308 -26.64 -14.17 71.42
C GLY A 308 -26.80 -14.91 70.09
N SER A 309 -26.56 -16.23 70.05
CA SER A 309 -26.86 -17.06 68.88
C SER A 309 -28.24 -17.71 68.99
N ALA A 310 -29.09 -17.54 67.97
CA ALA A 310 -30.37 -18.23 67.89
C ALA A 310 -30.19 -19.57 67.14
N ILE A 311 -30.90 -20.61 67.59
CA ILE A 311 -31.04 -21.88 66.86
C ILE A 311 -32.49 -21.93 66.35
N LYS A 312 -32.68 -21.97 65.02
CA LYS A 312 -33.99 -22.20 64.40
C LYS A 312 -34.08 -23.67 64.00
N PRO A 313 -34.98 -24.42 64.61
CA PRO A 313 -35.30 -25.76 64.13
C PRO A 313 -36.27 -25.66 62.95
N ASP A 314 -35.97 -26.31 61.82
CA ASP A 314 -36.98 -26.55 60.76
C ASP A 314 -37.93 -27.70 61.14
N SER A 315 -37.70 -28.33 62.30
CA SER A 315 -38.63 -29.19 63.03
C SER A 315 -38.24 -29.27 64.52
N ALA A 316 -38.99 -28.55 65.38
CA ALA A 316 -38.99 -28.57 66.86
C ALA A 316 -37.66 -28.88 67.62
N VAL A 317 -36.82 -27.88 67.90
CA VAL A 317 -35.66 -27.96 68.83
C VAL A 317 -35.37 -26.60 69.49
N THR A 318 -35.52 -26.51 70.81
CA THR A 318 -35.06 -25.38 71.65
C THR A 318 -33.69 -25.74 72.26
N ALA A 319 -32.87 -24.76 72.63
CA ALA A 319 -31.54 -24.97 73.23
C ALA A 319 -31.55 -26.00 74.38
N GLY A 320 -30.60 -26.95 74.38
CA GLY A 320 -30.42 -27.95 75.44
C GLY A 320 -30.95 -29.36 75.18
N ILE A 321 -31.29 -29.74 73.93
CA ILE A 321 -31.80 -31.09 73.63
C ILE A 321 -30.71 -32.01 73.07
N SER A 322 -30.65 -33.24 73.59
CA SER A 322 -29.93 -34.38 72.98
C SER A 322 -30.88 -35.09 71.99
N GLY A 323 -30.58 -35.09 70.70
CA GLY A 323 -31.35 -35.85 69.70
C GLY A 323 -30.67 -37.16 69.31
N GLN A 324 -31.43 -38.20 68.93
CA GLN A 324 -30.86 -39.36 68.27
C GLN A 324 -30.82 -39.13 66.76
N TRP A 325 -29.62 -38.93 66.21
CA TRP A 325 -29.42 -38.79 64.77
C TRP A 325 -28.21 -39.59 64.32
N THR A 326 -28.21 -40.08 63.09
CA THR A 326 -27.03 -40.75 62.50
C THR A 326 -26.17 -39.76 61.73
N THR A 327 -26.82 -38.90 60.95
CA THR A 327 -26.20 -37.84 60.16
C THR A 327 -27.13 -36.62 60.15
N VAL A 328 -26.60 -35.44 60.40
CA VAL A 328 -27.29 -34.15 60.21
C VAL A 328 -26.34 -33.14 59.58
N THR A 329 -26.88 -32.15 58.90
CA THR A 329 -26.12 -31.00 58.40
C THR A 329 -26.42 -29.80 59.28
N LEU A 330 -25.36 -29.17 59.77
CA LEU A 330 -25.46 -27.89 60.48
C LEU A 330 -25.15 -26.77 59.48
N SER A 331 -26.02 -25.78 59.38
CA SER A 331 -25.84 -24.60 58.52
C SER A 331 -26.22 -23.32 59.28
N VAL A 332 -25.92 -22.16 58.70
CA VAL A 332 -26.31 -20.85 59.23
C VAL A 332 -27.05 -20.07 58.16
N ASP A 333 -28.25 -19.59 58.49
CA ASP A 333 -29.08 -18.80 57.58
C ASP A 333 -28.48 -17.40 57.33
N SER A 334 -29.05 -16.67 56.37
CA SER A 334 -28.62 -15.31 56.04
C SER A 334 -28.81 -14.30 57.18
N ALA A 335 -29.55 -14.66 58.24
CA ALA A 335 -29.77 -13.87 59.44
C ALA A 335 -28.82 -14.28 60.60
N GLY A 336 -27.84 -15.15 60.36
CA GLY A 336 -26.89 -15.60 61.39
C GLY A 336 -27.49 -16.60 62.38
N VAL A 337 -28.58 -17.28 62.00
CA VAL A 337 -29.27 -18.26 62.83
C VAL A 337 -28.83 -19.66 62.47
N TRP A 338 -28.52 -20.48 63.48
CA TRP A 338 -28.16 -21.89 63.30
C TRP A 338 -29.36 -22.72 62.83
N LEU A 339 -29.17 -23.48 61.76
CA LEU A 339 -30.12 -24.44 61.21
C LEU A 339 -29.56 -25.85 61.31
N ILE A 340 -30.42 -26.81 61.67
CA ILE A 340 -30.09 -28.23 61.68
C ILE A 340 -31.00 -28.93 60.68
N GLU A 341 -30.41 -29.44 59.61
CA GLU A 341 -31.11 -30.15 58.54
C GLU A 341 -30.85 -31.65 58.64
N GLY A 342 -31.91 -32.44 58.79
CA GLY A 342 -31.84 -33.90 58.87
C GLY A 342 -32.98 -34.51 59.70
N VAL A 343 -33.09 -35.84 59.68
CA VAL A 343 -34.08 -36.56 60.48
C VAL A 343 -33.55 -36.70 61.91
N LEU A 344 -34.13 -35.94 62.83
CA LEU A 344 -33.95 -36.12 64.27
C LEU A 344 -34.96 -37.17 64.75
N THR A 345 -34.47 -38.27 65.32
CA THR A 345 -35.30 -39.29 66.00
C THR A 345 -35.20 -39.18 67.52
#